data_AF-P70644-F1
#
_entry.id   AF-P70644-F1
#
_cell.length_a   1.000
_cell.length_b   1.000
_cell.length_c   1.000
_cell.angle_alpha   90.00
_cell.angle_beta   90.00
_cell.angle_gamma   90.00
#
_symmetry.space_group_name_H-M   'P 1'
#
loop_
_entity.id
_entity.type
_entity.pdbx_description
1 polymer ?
#
loop_
_entity_poly.entity_id
_entity_poly.type
_entity_poly.pdbx_seq_one_letter_code
_entity_poly.pdbx_strand_id
1 'polypeptide(L)'
;KCCKYWPDDTEIYKDIKVTLIDTELLAEYVIRTFAVEKRGIHEIREIRQFHFTGWPDHGVPYHATGLLGFVRQVKSKSPPNAGPLVVHCSAGAGR
;
A
#
# COMPACT_ATOMS: atom_id res chain seq x y z
N LYS A 1 10.85 -0.21 -8.25
CA LYS A 1 11.45 -1.56 -8.11
C LYS A 1 11.71 -1.79 -6.64
N CYS A 2 11.27 -2.92 -6.07
CA CYS A 2 11.36 -3.20 -4.65
C CYS A 2 11.29 -4.73 -4.45
N CYS A 3 11.88 -5.25 -3.37
CA CYS A 3 11.56 -6.60 -2.94
C CYS A 3 10.10 -6.67 -2.50
N LYS A 4 9.48 -7.84 -2.64
CA LYS A 4 8.15 -8.05 -2.09
C LYS A 4 8.28 -8.17 -0.57
N TYR A 5 7.68 -7.23 0.16
CA TYR A 5 7.75 -7.15 1.62
C TYR A 5 6.40 -7.47 2.31
N TRP A 6 5.45 -8.00 1.53
CA TRP A 6 4.11 -8.37 2.00
C TRP A 6 3.78 -9.81 1.58
N PRO A 7 2.97 -10.53 2.35
CA PRO A 7 2.58 -11.90 2.04
C PRO A 7 1.45 -11.98 1.01
N ASP A 8 1.29 -13.16 0.39
CA ASP A 8 0.10 -13.51 -0.42
C ASP A 8 -1.03 -14.13 0.41
N ASP A 9 -0.72 -14.58 1.62
CA ASP A 9 -1.71 -15.06 2.60
C ASP A 9 -1.30 -14.53 3.98
N THR A 10 -0.45 -15.23 4.71
CA THR A 10 -0.02 -14.82 6.04
C THR A 10 1.48 -15.04 6.21
N GLU A 11 2.17 -14.07 6.80
CA GLU A 11 3.59 -14.20 7.15
C GLU A 11 3.88 -13.49 8.48
N ILE A 12 4.88 -14.00 9.21
CA ILE A 12 5.32 -13.44 10.50
C ILE A 12 6.72 -12.83 10.31
N TYR A 13 6.79 -11.51 10.43
CA TYR A 13 8.03 -10.74 10.42
C TYR A 13 8.44 -10.44 11.86
N LYS A 14 9.30 -11.28 12.44
CA LYS A 14 9.72 -11.21 13.85
C LYS A 14 8.52 -11.30 14.80
N ASP A 15 8.10 -10.18 15.38
CA ASP A 15 6.98 -10.06 16.32
C ASP A 15 5.71 -9.49 15.69
N ILE A 16 5.70 -9.25 14.38
CA ILE A 16 4.55 -8.72 13.62
C ILE A 16 4.01 -9.80 12.69
N LYS A 17 2.74 -10.17 12.87
CA LYS A 17 2.01 -11.03 11.95
C LYS A 17 1.22 -10.16 10.97
N VAL A 18 1.34 -10.47 9.69
CA VAL A 18 0.64 -9.77 8.59
C VAL A 18 -0.16 -10.80 7.82
N THR A 19 -1.46 -10.56 7.68
CA THR A 19 -2.38 -11.41 6.90
C THR A 19 -3.05 -10.56 5.83
N LEU A 20 -2.97 -10.99 4.57
CA LEU A 20 -3.70 -10.42 3.45
C LEU A 20 -5.18 -10.79 3.59
N ILE A 21 -6.04 -9.79 3.69
CA ILE A 21 -7.49 -9.96 3.82
C ILE A 21 -8.18 -9.76 2.47
N ASP A 22 -7.75 -8.77 1.70
CA ASP A 22 -8.40 -8.42 0.45
C ASP A 22 -7.41 -7.83 -0.57
N THR A 23 -7.72 -8.01 -1.85
CA THR A 23 -6.98 -7.43 -2.98
C THR A 23 -7.96 -6.89 -4.02
N GLU A 24 -8.00 -5.56 -4.15
CA GLU A 24 -8.74 -4.87 -5.21
C GLU A 24 -7.80 -4.59 -6.40
N LEU A 25 -8.08 -5.19 -7.56
CA LEU A 25 -7.35 -4.96 -8.80
C LEU A 25 -8.06 -3.88 -9.64
N LEU A 26 -7.35 -2.79 -9.96
CA LEU A 26 -7.82 -1.72 -10.84
C LEU A 26 -6.83 -1.50 -11.99
N ALA A 27 -7.23 -0.66 -12.96
CA ALA A 27 -6.46 -0.47 -14.20
C ALA A 27 -5.01 -0.01 -13.97
N GLU A 28 -4.78 0.92 -13.04
CA GLU A 28 -3.47 1.56 -12.85
C GLU A 28 -2.93 1.43 -11.41
N TYR A 29 -3.64 0.70 -10.55
CA TYR A 29 -3.20 0.43 -9.18
C TYR A 29 -3.87 -0.80 -8.57
N VAL A 30 -3.25 -1.31 -7.52
CA VAL A 30 -3.77 -2.39 -6.68
C VAL A 30 -3.92 -1.86 -5.26
N ILE A 31 -5.03 -2.19 -4.60
CA ILE A 31 -5.20 -1.95 -3.16
C ILE A 31 -5.15 -3.30 -2.46
N ARG A 32 -4.28 -3.44 -1.46
CA ARG A 32 -4.23 -4.61 -0.59
C ARG A 32 -4.59 -4.22 0.82
N THR A 33 -5.48 -4.97 1.44
CA THR A 33 -5.88 -4.76 2.83
C THR A 33 -5.27 -5.87 3.68
N PHE A 34 -4.56 -5.48 4.73
CA PHE A 34 -3.89 -6.39 5.65
C PHE A 34 -4.45 -6.25 7.06
N ALA A 35 -4.64 -7.36 7.75
CA ALA A 35 -4.66 -7.37 9.21
C ALA A 35 -3.24 -7.52 9.74
N VAL A 36 -2.87 -6.63 10.66
CA VAL A 36 -1.55 -6.58 11.27
C VAL A 36 -1.69 -6.69 12.78
N GLU A 37 -1.00 -7.68 13.35
CA GLU A 37 -1.03 -8.01 14.77
C GLU A 37 0.40 -7.98 15.30
N LYS A 38 0.62 -7.35 16.47
CA LYS A 38 1.92 -7.36 17.14
C LYS A 38 1.88 -8.26 18.38
N ARG A 39 2.83 -9.18 18.51
CA ARG A 39 2.91 -10.11 19.64
C ARG A 39 2.92 -9.35 20.98
N GLY A 40 2.02 -9.74 21.88
CA GLY A 40 1.87 -9.11 23.20
C GLY A 40 1.01 -7.85 23.21
N ILE A 41 0.49 -7.40 22.06
CA ILE A 41 -0.51 -6.33 21.97
C ILE A 41 -1.83 -6.96 21.53
N HIS A 42 -2.88 -6.80 22.34
CA HIS A 42 -4.23 -7.27 22.03
C HIS A 42 -4.97 -6.28 21.13
N GLU A 43 -4.37 -5.96 19.98
CA GLU A 43 -4.91 -5.04 18.98
C GLU A 43 -4.65 -5.61 17.59
N ILE A 44 -5.67 -5.60 16.74
CA ILE A 44 -5.55 -5.90 15.31
C ILE A 44 -5.71 -4.58 14.56
N ARG A 45 -4.73 -4.23 13.74
CA ARG A 45 -4.77 -3.04 12.89
C ARG A 45 -5.03 -3.41 11.45
N GLU A 46 -5.99 -2.73 10.83
CA GLU A 46 -6.16 -2.78 9.39
C GLU A 46 -5.17 -1.80 8.73
N ILE A 47 -4.33 -2.30 7.82
CA ILE A 47 -3.40 -1.49 7.03
C ILE A 47 -3.70 -1.70 5.55
N ARG A 48 -3.87 -0.62 4.80
CA ARG A 48 -4.07 -0.67 3.34
C ARG A 48 -2.81 -0.21 2.60
N GLN A 49 -2.30 -1.06 1.72
CA GLN A 49 -1.26 -0.72 0.77
C GLN A 49 -1.89 -0.29 -0.56
N PHE A 50 -1.60 0.93 -0.99
CA PHE A 50 -1.98 1.46 -2.30
C PHE A 50 -0.77 1.38 -3.24
N HIS A 51 -0.82 0.49 -4.21
CA HIS A 51 0.30 0.23 -5.12
C HIS A 51 -0.01 0.75 -6.52
N PHE A 52 0.48 1.95 -6.86
CA PHE A 52 0.34 2.51 -8.20
C PHE A 52 1.24 1.77 -9.20
N THR A 53 0.62 1.09 -10.17
CA THR A 53 1.28 0.27 -11.19
C THR A 53 1.39 0.97 -12.54
N GLY A 54 0.68 2.09 -12.74
CA GLY A 54 0.65 2.85 -13.99
C GLY A 54 1.87 3.75 -14.26
N TRP A 55 2.89 3.75 -13.39
CA TRP A 55 4.09 4.59 -13.61
C TRP A 55 5.07 3.90 -14.59
N PRO A 56 5.44 4.52 -15.72
CA PRO A 56 6.31 3.89 -16.73
C PRO A 56 7.75 3.69 -16.22
N ASP A 57 8.49 2.76 -16.84
CA ASP A 57 9.90 2.55 -16.49
C ASP A 57 10.79 3.75 -16.85
N HIS A 58 10.43 4.48 -17.91
CA HIS A 58 11.12 5.69 -18.37
C HIS A 58 10.18 6.90 -18.35
N GLY A 59 10.67 8.01 -17.81
CA GLY A 59 9.93 9.27 -17.77
C GLY A 59 8.80 9.30 -16.72
N VAL A 60 7.70 9.97 -17.10
CA VAL A 60 6.51 10.19 -16.26
C VAL A 60 5.26 9.74 -17.01
N PRO A 61 4.14 9.47 -16.32
CA PRO A 61 2.88 9.15 -16.97
C PRO A 61 2.50 10.21 -18.02
N TYR A 62 2.10 9.76 -19.22
CA TYR A 62 1.68 10.66 -20.30
C TYR A 62 0.43 11.46 -19.94
N HIS A 63 -0.47 10.86 -19.16
CA HIS A 63 -1.66 11.52 -18.61
C HIS A 63 -1.67 11.41 -17.08
N ALA A 64 -2.03 12.50 -16.41
CA ALA A 64 -2.10 12.54 -14.95
C ALA A 64 -3.38 11.89 -14.39
N THR A 65 -4.37 11.56 -15.23
CA THR A 65 -5.70 11.07 -14.82
C THR A 65 -5.61 9.87 -13.86
N GLY A 66 -4.77 8.89 -14.18
CA GLY A 66 -4.56 7.71 -13.35
C GLY A 66 -4.02 8.04 -11.97
N LEU A 67 -2.96 8.84 -11.92
CA LEU A 67 -2.33 9.28 -10.68
C LEU A 67 -3.27 10.15 -9.84
N LEU A 68 -4.05 11.04 -10.47
CA LEU A 68 -5.03 11.87 -9.78
C LEU A 68 -6.16 11.02 -9.19
N GLY A 69 -6.66 10.02 -9.93
CA GLY A 69 -7.64 9.06 -9.43
C GLY A 69 -7.10 8.27 -8.24
N PHE A 70 -5.86 7.79 -8.35
CA PHE A 70 -5.15 7.10 -7.28
C PHE A 70 -5.02 7.95 -6.01
N VAL A 71 -4.55 9.20 -6.13
CA VAL A 71 -4.41 10.12 -4.98
C VAL A 71 -5.77 10.40 -4.32
N ARG A 72 -6.84 10.55 -5.10
CA ARG A 72 -8.20 10.72 -4.56
C ARG A 72 -8.64 9.50 -3.75
N GLN A 73 -8.37 8.29 -4.23
CA GLN A 73 -8.66 7.05 -3.50
C GLN A 73 -7.86 6.92 -2.20
N VAL A 74 -6.55 7.24 -2.23
CA VAL A 74 -5.72 7.25 -1.02
C VAL A 74 -6.31 8.19 0.01
N LYS A 75 -6.66 9.43 -0.39
CA LYS A 75 -7.25 10.42 0.52
C LYS A 75 -8.60 10.00 1.07
N SER A 76 -9.49 9.43 0.25
CA SER A 76 -10.83 9.03 0.71
C SER A 76 -10.82 7.82 1.63
N LYS A 77 -9.91 6.87 1.41
CA LYS A 77 -9.79 5.64 2.21
C LYS A 77 -8.84 5.76 3.40
N SER A 78 -8.16 6.89 3.60
CA SER A 78 -7.27 7.13 4.76
C SER A 78 -8.07 7.66 5.96
N PRO A 79 -8.06 6.99 7.11
CA PRO A 79 -8.74 7.47 8.30
C PRO A 79 -8.13 8.80 8.80
N PRO A 80 -8.93 9.79 9.23
CA PRO A 80 -8.43 11.09 9.67
C PRO A 80 -7.62 11.02 10.98
N ASN A 81 -7.82 9.97 11.77
CA ASN A 81 -7.12 9.68 13.02
C ASN A 81 -5.95 8.69 12.86
N ALA A 82 -5.62 8.29 11.63
CA ALA A 82 -4.46 7.45 11.38
C ALA A 82 -3.15 8.23 11.56
N GLY A 83 -2.05 7.50 11.73
CA GLY A 83 -0.70 8.05 11.68
C GLY A 83 -0.33 8.57 10.27
N PRO A 84 0.91 9.05 10.08
CA PRO A 84 1.36 9.55 8.78
C PRO A 84 1.32 8.46 7.70
N LEU A 85 1.03 8.87 6.46
CA LEU A 85 1.11 7.99 5.31
C LEU A 85 2.57 7.64 5.03
N VAL A 86 2.87 6.34 4.96
CA VAL A 86 4.17 5.84 4.52
C VAL A 86 4.16 5.74 3.00
N VAL A 87 5.02 6.52 2.34
CA VAL A 87 5.16 6.55 0.88
C VAL A 87 6.55 6.06 0.50
N HIS A 88 6.65 5.21 -0.51
CA HIS A 88 7.93 4.77 -1.05
C HIS A 88 7.84 4.53 -2.55
N CYS A 89 9.01 4.51 -3.21
CA CYS A 89 9.13 4.07 -4.59
C CYS A 89 10.27 3.04 -4.71
N SER A 90 11.38 3.40 -5.36
CA SER A 90 12.62 2.62 -5.36
C SER A 90 13.62 3.21 -4.36
N ALA A 91 13.99 4.48 -4.55
CA ALA A 91 14.91 5.22 -3.68
C ALA A 91 14.19 6.17 -2.71
N GLY A 92 12.87 6.33 -2.84
CA GLY A 92 12.07 7.21 -1.97
C GLY A 92 12.19 8.70 -2.25
N ALA A 93 12.64 9.12 -3.44
CA ALA A 93 12.90 10.54 -3.75
C ALA A 93 12.24 11.08 -5.03
N GLY A 94 11.93 10.21 -6.02
CA GLY A 94 11.59 10.68 -7.37
C GLY A 94 10.11 10.63 -7.74
N ARG A 95 9.41 9.53 -7.44
CA ARG A 95 7.98 9.35 -7.74
C ARG A 95 7.14 9.89 -6.60
#